data_AF-Q59FA5-F1
#
_entry.id   AF-Q59FA5-F1
#
_cell.length_a   1.000
_cell.length_b   1.000
_cell.length_c   1.000
_cell.angle_alpha   90.00
_cell.angle_beta   90.00
_cell.angle_gamma   90.00
#
_symmetry.space_group_name_H-M   'P 1'
#
loop_
_entity.id
_entity.type
_entity.pdbx_description
1 polymer ?
#
loop_
_entity_poly.entity_id
_entity_poly.type
_entity_poly.pdbx_seq_one_letter_code
_entity_poly.pdbx_strand_id
1 'polypeptide(L)'
;ILSKLVNSLYPDGSKPVKVPENPPSMVFKQMEQVAQFLKAAEDYGVIKTDMFQTVDLFEGKDMAAVQRTLMALGSLAVTKNDGHYRGDPNWFMKYVAPRELGSPHGVGGGLF
;
A
#
# COMPACT_ATOMS: atom_id res chain seq x y z
N ILE A 1 5.84 11.02 8.82
CA ILE A 1 5.35 11.15 7.42
C ILE A 1 4.56 9.92 7.00
N LEU A 2 5.08 8.70 7.13
CA LEU A 2 4.39 7.45 6.76
C LEU A 2 2.94 7.34 7.28
N SER A 3 2.68 7.67 8.54
CA SER A 3 1.32 7.68 9.08
C SER A 3 0.39 8.68 8.40
N LYS A 4 0.91 9.84 7.99
CA LYS A 4 0.15 10.82 7.20
C LYS A 4 -0.12 10.29 5.79
N LEU A 5 0.85 9.61 5.19
CA LEU A 5 0.72 8.99 3.88
C LEU A 5 -0.42 7.96 3.88
N VAL A 6 -0.37 6.94 4.73
CA VAL A 6 -1.43 5.91 4.76
C VAL A 6 -2.78 6.52 5.11
N ASN A 7 -2.86 7.43 6.08
CA ASN A 7 -4.12 8.12 6.41
C ASN A 7 -4.72 8.93 5.26
N SER A 8 -3.89 9.44 4.34
CA SER A 8 -4.39 10.21 3.19
C SER A 8 -5.16 9.33 2.18
N LEU A 9 -4.96 8.02 2.24
CA LEU A 9 -5.67 7.02 1.43
C LEU A 9 -7.02 6.59 2.02
N TYR A 10 -7.40 7.15 3.18
CA TYR A 10 -8.64 6.87 3.87
C TYR A 10 -9.48 8.14 4.02
N PRO A 11 -10.83 8.03 4.07
CA PRO A 11 -11.68 9.15 4.42
C PRO A 11 -11.44 9.59 5.87
N ASP A 12 -11.69 10.87 6.15
CA ASP A 12 -11.32 11.52 7.42
C ASP A 12 -11.81 10.80 8.68
N GLY A 13 -12.97 10.14 8.62
CA GLY A 13 -13.56 9.39 9.74
C GLY A 13 -13.02 7.96 9.95
N SER A 14 -12.10 7.49 9.12
CA SER A 14 -11.61 6.09 9.14
C SER A 14 -10.09 5.96 9.10
N LYS A 15 -9.38 7.05 9.44
CA LYS A 15 -7.91 7.08 9.45
C LYS A 15 -7.34 6.01 10.39
N PRO A 16 -6.55 5.04 9.90
CA PRO A 16 -6.13 3.90 10.71
C PRO A 16 -5.04 4.25 11.73
N VAL A 17 -4.28 5.32 11.52
CA VAL A 17 -3.12 5.65 12.38
C VAL A 17 -3.31 6.99 13.08
N LYS A 18 -3.10 7.04 14.39
CA LYS A 18 -3.05 8.32 15.11
C LYS A 18 -1.73 9.02 14.82
N VAL A 19 -1.79 10.24 14.28
CA VAL A 19 -0.61 11.06 14.03
C VAL A 19 -0.41 12.00 15.22
N PRO A 20 0.72 11.91 15.95
CA PRO A 20 1.00 12.88 17.01
C PRO A 20 1.23 14.27 16.43
N GLU A 21 0.88 15.30 17.20
CA GLU A 21 1.09 16.71 16.82
C GLU A 21 2.57 17.00 16.53
N ASN A 22 3.43 16.49 17.41
CA ASN A 22 4.88 16.58 17.30
C ASN A 22 5.49 15.22 16.96
N PRO A 23 6.55 15.18 16.13
CA PRO A 23 7.30 13.95 15.89
C PRO A 23 7.80 13.33 17.21
N PRO A 24 7.67 12.02 17.43
CA PRO A 24 8.18 11.38 18.63
C PRO A 24 9.71 11.49 18.71
N SER A 25 10.22 11.87 19.88
CA SER A 25 11.68 11.93 20.15
C SER A 25 12.26 10.60 20.64
N MET A 26 11.43 9.77 21.28
CA MET A 26 11.87 8.48 21.83
C MET A 26 11.86 7.39 20.76
N VAL A 27 12.94 6.64 20.66
CA VAL A 27 13.16 5.56 19.67
C VAL A 27 12.01 4.56 19.65
N PHE A 28 11.56 4.08 20.81
CA PHE A 28 10.45 3.11 20.85
C PHE A 28 9.15 3.68 20.27
N LYS A 29 8.88 4.98 20.46
CA LYS A 29 7.70 5.65 19.87
C LYS A 29 7.86 5.83 18.36
N GLN A 30 9.07 6.09 17.88
CA GLN A 30 9.35 6.16 16.43
C GLN A 30 9.13 4.78 15.78
N MET A 31 9.66 3.72 16.39
CA MET A 31 9.47 2.34 15.94
C MET A 31 8.00 1.91 15.99
N GLU A 32 7.27 2.26 17.06
CA GLU A 32 5.84 2.03 17.17
C GLU A 32 5.06 2.75 16.07
N GLN A 33 5.41 4.00 15.75
CA GLN A 33 4.77 4.76 14.69
C GLN A 33 4.97 4.11 13.30
N VAL A 34 6.14 3.52 13.06
CA VAL A 34 6.43 2.75 11.83
C VAL A 34 5.62 1.46 11.82
N ALA A 35 5.53 0.74 12.94
CA ALA A 35 4.73 -0.48 13.05
C ALA A 35 3.24 -0.22 12.78
N GLN A 36 2.68 0.90 13.28
CA GLN A 36 1.30 1.31 12.98
C GLN A 36 1.08 1.57 11.49
N PHE A 37 2.05 2.19 10.80
CA PHE A 37 2.00 2.35 9.35
C PHE A 37 2.00 1.00 8.63
N LEU A 38 2.90 0.09 9.01
CA LEU A 38 3.00 -1.24 8.39
C LEU A 38 1.70 -2.02 8.57
N LYS A 39 1.09 -1.95 9.76
CA LYS A 39 -0.20 -2.59 10.01
C LYS A 39 -1.30 -2.01 9.12
N ALA A 40 -1.38 -0.69 9.02
CA ALA A 40 -2.36 -0.02 8.17
C ALA A 40 -2.12 -0.28 6.66
N ALA A 41 -0.88 -0.48 6.24
CA ALA A 41 -0.53 -0.84 4.86
C ALA A 41 -0.93 -2.29 4.54
N GLU A 42 -0.71 -3.23 5.46
CA GLU A 42 -1.22 -4.60 5.38
C GLU A 42 -2.75 -4.61 5.27
N ASP A 43 -3.45 -3.88 6.15
CA ASP A 43 -4.91 -3.79 6.16
C ASP A 43 -5.47 -3.10 4.88
N TYR A 44 -4.68 -2.24 4.25
CA TYR A 44 -5.01 -1.63 2.95
C TYR A 44 -4.86 -2.63 1.78
N GLY A 45 -4.13 -3.73 1.97
CA GLY A 45 -3.96 -4.81 0.99
C GLY A 45 -2.52 -5.07 0.55
N VAL A 46 -1.51 -4.41 1.15
CA VAL A 46 -0.10 -4.71 0.82
C VAL A 46 0.24 -6.12 1.30
N ILE A 47 0.76 -6.94 0.39
CA ILE A 47 1.14 -8.32 0.72
C ILE A 47 2.38 -8.35 1.61
N LYS A 48 2.44 -9.33 2.53
CA LYS A 48 3.54 -9.45 3.50
C LYS A 48 4.92 -9.56 2.87
N THR A 49 5.03 -10.13 1.68
CA THR A 49 6.30 -10.27 0.95
C THR A 49 6.87 -8.93 0.46
N ASP A 50 6.00 -7.93 0.29
CA ASP A 50 6.39 -6.59 -0.13
C ASP A 50 6.57 -5.64 1.06
N MET A 51 6.26 -6.09 2.29
CA MET A 51 6.40 -5.29 3.52
C MET A 51 7.84 -5.28 4.03
N PHE A 52 8.34 -4.09 4.35
CA PHE A 52 9.58 -3.92 5.11
C PHE A 52 9.36 -4.18 6.61
N GLN A 53 10.44 -4.43 7.34
CA GLN A 53 10.47 -4.47 8.80
C GLN A 53 10.90 -3.13 9.38
N THR A 54 10.42 -2.76 10.58
CA THR A 54 10.75 -1.47 11.21
C THR A 54 12.24 -1.11 11.20
N VAL A 55 13.12 -2.09 11.39
CA VAL A 55 14.58 -1.90 11.38
C VAL A 55 15.14 -1.54 9.99
N ASP A 56 14.49 -1.98 8.91
CA ASP A 56 14.89 -1.68 7.53
C ASP A 56 14.84 -0.18 7.26
N LEU A 57 13.84 0.49 7.82
CA LEU A 57 13.71 1.94 7.78
C LEU A 57 14.47 2.64 8.91
N PHE A 58 14.33 2.16 10.14
CA PHE A 58 14.85 2.86 11.33
C PHE A 58 16.38 2.88 11.36
N GLU A 59 17.02 1.78 10.98
CA GLU A 59 18.48 1.64 10.94
C GLU A 59 19.02 1.66 9.50
N GLY A 60 18.14 1.77 8.49
CA GLY A 60 18.52 1.79 7.08
C GLY A 60 19.04 0.46 6.53
N LYS A 61 18.63 -0.68 7.11
CA LYS A 61 19.14 -2.02 6.73
C LYS A 61 18.73 -2.48 5.33
N ASP A 62 17.50 -2.15 4.90
CA ASP A 62 17.00 -2.48 3.56
C ASP A 62 16.04 -1.39 3.05
N MET A 63 16.61 -0.32 2.51
CA MET A 63 15.81 0.75 1.89
C MET A 63 15.11 0.30 0.60
N ALA A 64 15.55 -0.79 -0.04
CA ALA A 64 14.86 -1.34 -1.20
C ALA A 64 13.54 -2.01 -0.79
N ALA A 65 13.48 -2.69 0.36
CA ALA A 65 12.22 -3.16 0.94
C ALA A 65 11.27 -1.99 1.24
N VAL A 66 11.79 -0.90 1.81
CA VAL A 66 10.99 0.31 2.07
C VAL A 66 10.37 0.85 0.78
N GLN A 67 11.17 0.96 -0.28
CA GLN A 67 10.69 1.40 -1.59
C GLN A 67 9.64 0.44 -2.17
N ARG A 68 9.85 -0.88 -2.08
CA ARG A 68 8.88 -1.90 -2.55
C ARG A 68 7.54 -1.76 -1.85
N THR A 69 7.51 -1.63 -0.52
CA THR A 69 6.26 -1.44 0.24
C THR A 69 5.51 -0.19 -0.21
N LEU A 70 6.21 0.93 -0.40
CA LEU A 70 5.59 2.19 -0.83
C LEU A 70 5.07 2.11 -2.28
N MET A 71 5.80 1.43 -3.17
CA MET A 71 5.34 1.17 -4.54
C MET A 71 4.07 0.32 -4.55
N ALA A 72 4.05 -0.77 -3.79
CA ALA A 72 2.88 -1.64 -3.67
C ALA A 72 1.66 -0.89 -3.12
N LEU A 73 1.84 -0.10 -2.06
CA LEU A 73 0.77 0.72 -1.47
C LEU A 73 0.20 1.73 -2.47
N GLY A 74 1.06 2.44 -3.22
CA GLY A 74 0.63 3.40 -4.22
C GLY A 74 -0.09 2.76 -5.41
N SER A 75 0.41 1.63 -5.91
CA SER A 75 -0.27 0.86 -6.97
C SER A 75 -1.65 0.37 -6.53
N LEU A 76 -1.79 -0.10 -5.29
CA LEU A 76 -3.09 -0.47 -4.72
C LEU A 76 -4.03 0.74 -4.65
N ALA A 77 -3.54 1.89 -4.21
CA ALA A 77 -4.35 3.10 -4.11
C ALA A 77 -4.89 3.56 -5.48
N VAL A 78 -4.03 3.56 -6.51
CA VAL A 78 -4.43 3.87 -7.89
C VAL A 78 -5.42 2.83 -8.43
N THR A 79 -5.22 1.55 -8.12
CA THR A 79 -6.08 0.46 -8.59
C THR A 79 -7.46 0.49 -7.92
N LYS A 80 -7.50 0.81 -6.61
CA LYS A 80 -8.74 0.94 -5.84
C LYS A 80 -9.62 2.08 -6.34
N ASN A 81 -9.01 3.18 -6.79
CA ASN A 81 -9.67 4.31 -7.45
C ASN A 81 -10.91 4.83 -6.70
N ASP A 82 -10.82 4.95 -5.38
CA ASP A 82 -11.90 5.39 -4.47
C ASP A 82 -11.93 6.91 -4.25
N GLY A 83 -11.09 7.66 -4.97
CA GLY A 83 -11.00 9.12 -4.89
C GLY A 83 -10.08 9.65 -3.78
N HIS A 84 -9.42 8.79 -3.01
CA HIS A 84 -8.51 9.23 -1.94
C HIS A 84 -7.05 9.40 -2.40
N TYR A 85 -6.63 8.70 -3.46
CA TYR A 85 -5.31 8.90 -4.05
C TYR A 85 -5.20 10.31 -4.67
N ARG A 86 -4.12 11.02 -4.31
CA ARG A 86 -3.83 12.39 -4.78
C ARG A 86 -2.45 12.39 -5.45
N GLY A 87 -2.44 12.26 -6.77
CA GLY A 87 -1.22 12.24 -7.60
C GLY A 87 -1.55 11.91 -9.05
N ASP A 88 -0.53 11.81 -9.90
CA ASP A 88 -0.72 11.31 -11.26
C ASP A 88 -0.78 9.76 -11.23
N PRO A 89 -1.91 9.14 -11.62
CA PRO A 89 -2.02 7.68 -11.68
C PRO A 89 -0.96 7.02 -12.56
N ASN A 90 -0.38 7.73 -13.53
CA ASN A 90 0.67 7.20 -14.40
C ASN A 90 2.01 6.99 -13.68
N TRP A 91 2.17 7.50 -12.45
CA TRP A 91 3.33 7.18 -11.61
C TRP A 91 3.32 5.74 -11.10
N PHE A 92 2.17 5.07 -11.16
CA PHE A 92 2.03 3.68 -10.77
C PHE A 92 1.55 2.86 -11.97
N MET A 93 2.19 1.73 -12.20
CA MET A 93 1.65 0.77 -13.16
C MET A 93 0.33 0.26 -12.58
N LYS A 94 -0.78 0.44 -13.32
CA LYS A 94 -2.07 -0.15 -12.94
C LYS A 94 -1.84 -1.65 -12.77
N TYR A 95 -2.02 -2.15 -11.56
CA TYR A 95 -1.87 -3.58 -11.30
C TYR A 95 -3.06 -4.26 -12.00
N VAL A 96 -2.84 -4.78 -13.20
CA VAL A 96 -3.80 -5.68 -13.83
C VAL A 96 -3.60 -7.00 -13.12
N ALA A 97 -4.45 -7.29 -12.12
CA ALA A 97 -4.53 -8.62 -11.57
C ALA A 97 -4.61 -9.60 -12.75
N PRO A 98 -3.79 -10.67 -12.80
CA PRO A 98 -3.93 -11.68 -13.83
C PRO A 98 -5.40 -12.10 -13.80
N ARG A 99 -6.12 -11.84 -14.89
CA ARG A 99 -7.47 -12.39 -15.06
C ARG A 99 -7.36 -13.85 -14.69
N GLU A 100 -8.20 -14.29 -13.76
CA GLU A 100 -8.50 -15.70 -13.57
C GLU A 100 -8.56 -16.32 -14.97
N LEU A 101 -7.68 -17.30 -15.22
CA LEU A 101 -7.62 -18.05 -16.45
C LEU A 101 -8.94 -18.83 -16.55
N GLY A 102 -10.00 -18.15 -17.00
CA GLY A 102 -11.23 -18.78 -17.43
C GLY A 102 -10.92 -19.63 -18.64
N SER A 103 -10.95 -20.94 -18.42
CA SER A 103 -10.66 -22.05 -19.33
C SER A 103 -10.94 -21.79 -20.82
N PRO A 104 -10.10 -22.33 -21.74
CA PRO A 104 -10.44 -22.42 -23.14
C PRO A 104 -11.41 -23.59 -23.33
N HIS A 105 -12.71 -23.31 -23.31
CA HIS A 105 -13.67 -24.19 -23.95
C HIS A 105 -14.13 -23.54 -25.25
N GLY A 106 -13.39 -23.85 -26.32
CA GLY A 106 -13.88 -23.69 -27.67
C GLY A 106 -14.76 -24.88 -28.06
N VAL A 107 -15.93 -24.58 -28.62
CA VAL A 107 -16.63 -25.20 -29.77
C VAL A 107 -17.95 -24.42 -29.89
N GLY A 108 -18.27 -23.70 -30.96
CA GLY A 108 -18.30 -24.11 -32.36
C GLY A 108 -19.77 -24.16 -32.80
N GLY A 109 -20.16 -23.44 -33.86
CA GLY A 109 -21.47 -23.59 -34.50
C GLY A 109 -22.09 -22.29 -34.98
N GLY A 110 -22.03 -22.06 -36.30
CA GLY A 110 -22.57 -20.88 -36.96
C GLY A 110 -24.10 -20.80 -36.99
N LEU A 111 -24.59 -19.61 -37.31
CA LEU A 111 -25.99 -19.32 -37.62
C LEU A 111 -26.02 -18.45 -38.88
N PHE A 112 -26.59 -19.05 -39.93
CA PHE A 112 -27.18 -18.49 -41.16
C PHE A 112 -26.38 -17.48 -41.99
#